data_AF-A0AA88H0Y9-F1
#
_entry.id   AF-A0AA88H0Y9-F1
#
_cell.length_a   1.000
_cell.length_b   1.000
_cell.length_c   1.000
_cell.angle_alpha   90.00
_cell.angle_beta   90.00
_cell.angle_gamma   90.00
#
_symmetry.space_group_name_H-M   'P 1'
#
loop_
_entity.id
_entity.type
_entity.pdbx_description
1 polymer ?
#
loop_
_entity_poly.entity_id
_entity_poly.type
_entity_poly.pdbx_seq_one_letter_code
_entity_poly.pdbx_strand_id
1 'polypeptide(L)'
;MTPAKGQMNHSLQMCFKRSSKIHSTDMTANLSGLGAGEPGVMHKGGFVQRITFIAVLSIALIGCTTSVSKDDGLGYQGYSKDGEAVGEMLGRLKSNPNMKVRMDRGWTIVTSDSGHTLWSFTPEGHPAHPSYVKREVIEKDGSIYIDTSARCGAEKSVCDKLVQDFIDLNNKVLENMGQN
;
A
#
# COMPACT_ATOMS: atom_id res chain seq x y z
N MET A 1 -59.59 16.06 21.93
CA MET A 1 -59.74 17.43 21.40
C MET A 1 -58.82 18.37 22.17
N THR A 2 -57.57 18.51 21.71
CA THR A 2 -56.78 19.76 21.55
C THR A 2 -55.44 19.37 20.93
N PRO A 3 -54.96 20.08 19.89
CA PRO A 3 -53.69 19.81 19.23
C PRO A 3 -52.58 20.76 19.71
N ALA A 4 -51.31 20.36 19.60
CA ALA A 4 -50.18 21.29 19.63
C ALA A 4 -49.27 21.04 18.42
N LYS A 5 -49.25 22.04 17.54
CA LYS A 5 -48.36 22.21 16.39
C LYS A 5 -47.09 22.96 16.80
N GLY A 6 -46.04 22.82 15.99
CA GLY A 6 -44.97 23.82 15.80
C GLY A 6 -43.64 23.41 16.43
N GLN A 7 -42.48 23.66 15.82
CA GLN A 7 -42.16 24.40 14.62
C GLN A 7 -40.71 24.08 14.23
N MET A 8 -40.45 23.96 12.94
CA MET A 8 -39.12 23.88 12.33
C MET A 8 -38.32 25.15 12.64
N ASN A 9 -36.99 25.05 12.76
CA ASN A 9 -36.14 26.19 12.47
C ASN A 9 -34.88 25.80 11.70
N HIS A 10 -34.84 26.38 10.50
CA HIS A 10 -33.74 26.47 9.56
C HIS A 10 -32.64 27.36 10.14
N SER A 11 -31.38 26.98 9.98
CA SER A 11 -30.28 27.96 9.95
C SER A 11 -29.23 27.51 8.93
N LEU A 12 -29.48 27.96 7.71
CA LEU A 12 -28.49 28.20 6.67
C LEU A 12 -28.05 29.66 6.80
N GLN A 13 -26.75 29.92 6.60
CA GLN A 13 -26.05 31.17 6.24
C GLN A 13 -24.76 31.29 7.08
N MET A 14 -23.56 31.61 6.58
CA MET A 14 -23.06 32.05 5.27
C MET A 14 -21.54 31.80 5.19
N CYS A 15 -21.03 31.78 3.96
CA CYS A 15 -19.63 31.89 3.56
C CYS A 15 -18.92 33.16 4.10
N PHE A 16 -17.60 33.11 4.30
CA PHE A 16 -16.64 34.03 3.64
C PHE A 16 -15.15 33.63 3.87
N LYS A 17 -14.51 33.17 2.78
CA LYS A 17 -13.30 33.77 2.16
C LYS A 17 -12.03 33.98 3.01
N ARG A 18 -10.93 33.30 2.64
CA ARG A 18 -9.67 33.99 2.29
C ARG A 18 -8.73 33.14 1.41
N SER A 19 -8.50 33.64 0.19
CA SER A 19 -7.43 33.23 -0.73
C SER A 19 -6.06 33.74 -0.27
N SER A 20 -4.99 33.04 -0.66
CA SER A 20 -3.83 33.52 -1.45
C SER A 20 -2.60 32.64 -1.15
N LYS A 21 -1.97 31.98 -2.16
CA LYS A 21 -0.80 32.47 -2.96
C LYS A 21 0.43 32.63 -2.02
N ILE A 22 1.64 32.11 -2.23
CA ILE A 22 2.64 32.10 -3.33
C ILE A 22 3.75 31.15 -2.77
N HIS A 23 4.50 30.30 -3.48
CA HIS A 23 5.75 30.63 -4.18
C HIS A 23 6.38 29.34 -4.72
N SER A 24 6.62 29.31 -6.03
CA SER A 24 7.56 28.43 -6.70
C SER A 24 8.87 29.21 -6.81
N THR A 25 9.98 28.66 -6.31
CA THR A 25 11.32 29.20 -6.58
C THR A 25 12.20 28.07 -7.11
N ASP A 26 12.50 28.18 -8.40
CA ASP A 26 13.71 27.67 -9.04
C ASP A 26 14.96 27.99 -8.21
N MET A 27 15.89 27.03 -8.18
CA MET A 27 17.28 27.28 -7.82
C MET A 27 18.19 26.66 -8.89
N THR A 28 18.61 27.51 -9.82
CA THR A 28 19.81 27.32 -10.65
C THR A 28 20.92 28.23 -10.14
N ALA A 29 22.09 27.67 -9.81
CA ALA A 29 23.41 28.33 -9.76
C ALA A 29 24.46 27.19 -9.65
N ASN A 30 25.48 26.94 -10.47
CA ASN A 30 26.38 27.66 -11.38
C ASN A 30 27.82 27.82 -10.80
N LEU A 31 28.80 27.49 -11.66
CA LEU A 31 30.22 27.87 -11.73
C LEU A 31 31.32 27.35 -10.75
N SER A 32 32.31 26.68 -11.39
CA SER A 32 33.78 26.89 -11.36
C SER A 32 34.65 26.64 -10.12
N GLY A 33 35.72 25.86 -10.33
CA GLY A 33 36.92 25.84 -9.49
C GLY A 33 38.12 25.16 -10.18
N LEU A 34 39.08 25.98 -10.65
CA LEU A 34 40.39 25.64 -11.22
C LEU A 34 41.36 25.04 -10.19
N GLY A 35 42.28 24.19 -10.63
CA GLY A 35 43.49 23.84 -9.87
C GLY A 35 44.50 23.04 -10.71
N ALA A 36 45.57 23.71 -11.14
CA ALA A 36 46.66 23.19 -11.98
C ALA A 36 47.77 22.50 -11.17
N GLY A 37 48.50 21.57 -11.80
CA GLY A 37 49.74 20.98 -11.29
C GLY A 37 50.35 19.92 -12.23
N GLU A 38 51.22 20.36 -13.16
CA GLU A 38 52.19 19.57 -13.94
C GLU A 38 53.57 19.55 -13.22
N PRO A 39 54.67 18.93 -13.73
CA PRO A 39 54.86 17.80 -14.65
C PRO A 39 55.90 16.75 -14.15
N GLY A 40 56.04 15.61 -14.83
CA GLY A 40 57.13 14.65 -14.59
C GLY A 40 57.33 13.67 -15.76
N VAL A 41 58.38 13.90 -16.53
CA VAL A 41 58.77 13.29 -17.81
C VAL A 41 59.38 11.89 -17.63
N MET A 42 59.23 10.97 -18.61
CA MET A 42 60.34 10.43 -19.45
C MET A 42 60.19 8.97 -19.94
N HIS A 43 60.04 8.86 -21.28
CA HIS A 43 60.50 7.86 -22.27
C HIS A 43 60.47 6.33 -22.05
N LYS A 44 59.85 5.64 -23.02
CA LYS A 44 60.45 4.80 -24.10
C LYS A 44 59.26 4.09 -24.80
N GLY A 45 58.94 4.30 -26.07
CA GLY A 45 59.72 4.10 -27.29
C GLY A 45 59.00 3.02 -28.12
N GLY A 46 58.70 3.28 -29.40
CA GLY A 46 58.21 2.23 -30.31
C GLY A 46 56.99 2.59 -31.17
N PHE A 47 57.24 3.43 -32.18
CA PHE A 47 56.57 3.49 -33.48
C PHE A 47 56.05 2.13 -33.97
N VAL A 48 54.74 1.96 -34.24
CA VAL A 48 54.21 1.47 -35.53
C VAL A 48 52.75 1.92 -35.68
N GLN A 49 52.59 2.87 -36.58
CA GLN A 49 51.37 3.31 -37.22
C GLN A 49 50.71 2.17 -38.01
N ARG A 50 49.41 1.93 -37.78
CA ARG A 50 48.44 1.48 -38.80
C ARG A 50 47.04 1.38 -38.20
N ILE A 51 46.32 2.50 -38.30
CA ILE A 51 44.86 2.54 -38.24
C ILE A 51 44.34 1.70 -39.41
N THR A 52 43.81 0.51 -39.11
CA THR A 52 43.01 -0.26 -40.06
C THR A 52 41.76 -0.76 -39.32
N PHE A 53 40.63 -0.18 -39.69
CA PHE A 53 39.27 -0.49 -39.28
C PHE A 53 38.96 -2.00 -39.27
N ILE A 54 38.69 -2.62 -38.11
CA ILE A 54 37.83 -3.83 -38.02
C ILE A 54 37.09 -3.88 -36.66
N ALA A 55 35.76 -3.78 -36.75
CA ALA A 55 34.67 -4.39 -35.96
C ALA A 55 34.67 -4.38 -34.41
N VAL A 56 33.72 -3.59 -33.86
CA VAL A 56 32.68 -3.97 -32.89
C VAL A 56 33.03 -5.04 -31.85
N LEU A 57 33.31 -4.66 -30.59
CA LEU A 57 32.93 -5.45 -29.41
C LEU A 57 33.03 -4.68 -28.08
N SER A 58 31.91 -4.63 -27.36
CA SER A 58 31.78 -4.47 -25.89
C SER A 58 31.95 -3.10 -25.24
N ILE A 59 30.94 -2.24 -25.39
CA ILE A 59 30.57 -1.26 -24.34
C ILE A 59 29.93 -2.05 -23.20
N ALA A 60 30.66 -2.25 -22.09
CA ALA A 60 30.10 -2.79 -20.86
C ALA A 60 29.24 -1.71 -20.16
N LEU A 61 27.99 -1.59 -20.61
CA LEU A 61 26.95 -0.89 -19.85
C LEU A 61 26.56 -1.79 -18.68
N ILE A 62 27.04 -1.45 -17.49
CA ILE A 62 26.53 -1.97 -16.22
C ILE A 62 25.11 -1.40 -16.07
N GLY A 63 24.13 -2.11 -16.62
CA GLY A 63 22.73 -1.86 -16.34
C GLY A 63 22.44 -2.30 -14.91
N CYS A 64 22.27 -1.35 -13.99
CA CYS A 64 21.58 -1.63 -12.74
C CYS A 64 20.16 -2.08 -13.11
N THR A 65 19.91 -3.39 -13.11
CA THR A 65 18.55 -3.91 -13.21
C THR A 65 17.88 -3.60 -11.87
N THR A 66 17.09 -2.54 -11.81
CA THR A 66 16.18 -2.34 -10.69
C THR A 66 15.07 -3.36 -10.83
N SER A 67 15.08 -4.41 -10.01
CA SER A 67 13.98 -5.34 -9.87
C SER A 67 12.78 -4.58 -9.30
N VAL A 68 11.92 -4.05 -10.19
CA VAL A 68 10.63 -3.49 -9.82
C VAL A 68 9.75 -4.66 -9.40
N SER A 69 9.48 -4.78 -8.11
CA SER A 69 8.41 -5.64 -7.61
C SER A 69 7.11 -5.21 -8.29
N LYS A 70 6.47 -6.12 -9.03
CA LYS A 70 5.16 -5.87 -9.63
C LYS A 70 4.19 -5.49 -8.51
N ASP A 71 3.69 -4.27 -8.58
CA ASP A 71 2.52 -3.86 -7.81
C ASP A 71 1.31 -4.49 -8.52
N ASP A 72 0.70 -5.50 -7.87
CA ASP A 72 -0.45 -6.21 -8.43
C ASP A 72 -1.76 -5.44 -8.19
N GLY A 73 -1.70 -4.19 -7.70
CA GLY A 73 -2.85 -3.32 -7.51
C GLY A 73 -3.78 -3.74 -6.37
N LEU A 74 -3.41 -4.76 -5.60
CA LEU A 74 -4.18 -5.28 -4.46
C LEU A 74 -3.98 -4.46 -3.17
N GLY A 75 -3.12 -3.43 -3.19
CA GLY A 75 -2.92 -2.52 -2.05
C GLY A 75 -2.21 -3.13 -0.84
N TYR A 76 -1.63 -4.34 -0.96
CA TYR A 76 -0.85 -4.98 0.08
C TYR A 76 0.45 -5.57 -0.47
N GLN A 77 1.52 -5.55 0.32
CA GLN A 77 2.89 -5.86 -0.15
C GLN A 77 3.21 -7.37 -0.17
N GLY A 78 2.22 -8.24 0.01
CA GLY A 78 2.44 -9.68 0.06
C GLY A 78 3.03 -10.16 1.38
N TYR A 79 3.84 -11.22 1.31
CA TYR A 79 4.55 -11.80 2.45
C TYR A 79 5.46 -10.75 3.12
N SER A 80 5.11 -10.30 4.31
CA SER A 80 5.97 -9.47 5.15
C SER A 80 6.26 -10.20 6.45
N LYS A 81 7.55 -10.47 6.71
CA LYS A 81 8.02 -10.99 8.00
C LYS A 81 7.95 -9.93 9.10
N ASP A 82 7.95 -8.66 8.70
CA ASP A 82 7.98 -7.53 9.62
C ASP A 82 6.58 -7.25 10.18
N GLY A 83 6.50 -6.86 11.47
CA GLY A 83 5.24 -6.61 12.19
C GLY A 83 4.76 -7.79 13.05
N GLU A 84 3.65 -7.57 13.77
CA GLU A 84 3.06 -8.53 14.74
C GLU A 84 2.68 -9.86 14.06
N ALA A 85 3.08 -10.99 14.63
CA ALA A 85 2.79 -12.31 14.07
C ALA A 85 1.28 -12.61 14.06
N VAL A 86 0.82 -13.48 13.13
CA VAL A 86 -0.62 -13.81 13.00
C VAL A 86 -1.19 -14.39 14.31
N GLY A 87 -0.42 -15.25 14.98
CA GLY A 87 -0.82 -15.82 16.28
C GLY A 87 -0.87 -14.80 17.41
N GLU A 88 0.08 -13.86 17.45
CA GLU A 88 0.13 -12.77 18.43
C GLU A 88 -1.06 -11.83 18.26
N MET A 89 -1.34 -11.43 17.01
CA MET A 89 -2.52 -10.65 16.64
C MET A 89 -3.80 -11.35 17.12
N LEU A 90 -3.96 -12.64 16.83
CA LEU A 90 -5.13 -13.40 17.26
C LEU A 90 -5.24 -13.46 18.79
N GLY A 91 -4.13 -13.69 19.49
CA GLY A 91 -4.06 -13.69 20.95
C GLY A 91 -4.50 -12.35 21.55
N ARG A 92 -3.93 -11.25 21.06
CA ARG A 92 -4.27 -9.89 21.49
C ARG A 92 -5.74 -9.55 21.26
N LEU A 93 -6.30 -9.93 20.11
CA LEU A 93 -7.71 -9.74 19.82
C LEU A 93 -8.62 -10.57 20.74
N LYS A 94 -8.27 -11.83 21.01
CA LYS A 94 -9.04 -12.71 21.91
C LYS A 94 -9.04 -12.23 23.36
N SER A 95 -7.98 -11.57 23.80
CA SER A 95 -7.87 -11.01 25.16
C SER A 95 -8.58 -9.68 25.33
N ASN A 96 -9.09 -9.06 24.26
CA ASN A 96 -9.79 -7.79 24.32
C ASN A 96 -11.30 -8.02 24.58
N PRO A 97 -11.87 -7.49 25.69
CA PRO A 97 -13.28 -7.69 26.03
C PRO A 97 -14.25 -7.03 25.04
N ASN A 98 -13.78 -6.08 24.22
CA ASN A 98 -14.59 -5.36 23.23
C ASN A 98 -14.57 -6.05 21.85
N MET A 99 -14.17 -7.31 21.82
CA MET A 99 -14.05 -8.14 20.62
C MET A 99 -14.91 -9.37 20.76
N LYS A 100 -15.68 -9.67 19.71
CA LYS A 100 -16.51 -10.87 19.61
C LYS A 100 -15.81 -11.88 18.74
N VAL A 101 -15.52 -13.05 19.30
CA VAL A 101 -14.87 -14.16 18.60
C VAL A 101 -15.92 -15.20 18.25
N ARG A 102 -15.92 -15.63 16.99
CA ARG A 102 -16.75 -16.74 16.51
C ARG A 102 -15.96 -17.64 15.57
N MET A 103 -16.39 -18.88 15.45
CA MET A 103 -15.89 -19.80 14.44
C MET A 103 -16.96 -20.02 13.37
N ASP A 104 -16.56 -20.02 12.10
CA ASP A 104 -17.47 -20.24 10.97
C ASP A 104 -16.74 -20.99 9.86
N ARG A 105 -17.21 -22.19 9.54
CA ARG A 105 -16.59 -23.09 8.56
C ARG A 105 -15.07 -23.25 8.75
N GLY A 106 -14.63 -23.34 10.01
CA GLY A 106 -13.22 -23.48 10.39
C GLY A 106 -12.44 -22.16 10.48
N TRP A 107 -12.97 -21.06 9.94
CA TRP A 107 -12.36 -19.74 10.09
C TRP A 107 -12.58 -19.20 11.49
N THR A 108 -11.54 -18.63 12.09
CA THR A 108 -11.73 -17.83 13.31
C THR A 108 -12.02 -16.40 12.88
N ILE A 109 -13.19 -15.88 13.24
CA ILE A 109 -13.63 -14.53 12.90
C ILE A 109 -13.72 -13.74 14.18
N VAL A 110 -12.98 -12.62 14.23
CA VAL A 110 -13.06 -11.67 15.32
C VAL A 110 -13.71 -10.40 14.80
N THR A 111 -14.68 -9.85 15.53
CA THR A 111 -15.39 -8.63 15.16
C THR A 111 -15.27 -7.62 16.30
N SER A 112 -15.08 -6.34 15.98
CA SER A 112 -15.19 -5.27 16.97
C SER A 112 -16.62 -5.19 17.50
N ASP A 113 -16.79 -4.63 18.71
CA ASP A 113 -18.12 -4.43 19.29
C ASP A 113 -19.03 -3.54 18.44
N SER A 114 -18.46 -2.56 17.72
CA SER A 114 -19.17 -1.72 16.76
C SER A 114 -19.67 -2.49 15.53
N GLY A 115 -19.12 -3.67 15.25
CA GLY A 115 -19.40 -4.43 14.03
C GLY A 115 -18.69 -3.89 12.77
N HIS A 116 -18.01 -2.75 12.86
CA HIS A 116 -17.41 -2.08 11.70
C HIS A 116 -16.07 -2.69 11.27
N THR A 117 -15.37 -3.37 12.19
CA THR A 117 -14.09 -4.01 11.89
C THR A 117 -14.18 -5.50 12.15
N LEU A 118 -13.70 -6.29 11.20
CA LEU A 118 -13.61 -7.73 11.34
C LEU A 118 -12.25 -8.23 10.88
N TRP A 119 -11.78 -9.29 11.54
CA TRP A 119 -10.58 -10.03 11.19
C TRP A 119 -10.98 -11.48 10.92
N SER A 120 -10.60 -11.99 9.76
CA SER A 120 -10.83 -13.38 9.37
C SER A 120 -9.50 -14.10 9.33
N PHE A 121 -9.31 -15.08 10.21
CA PHE A 121 -8.09 -15.87 10.33
C PHE A 121 -8.27 -17.21 9.62
N THR A 122 -7.30 -17.55 8.78
CA THR A 122 -7.32 -18.80 7.98
C THR A 122 -7.21 -20.04 8.88
N PRO A 123 -8.03 -21.10 8.67
CA PRO A 123 -7.84 -22.38 9.36
C PRO A 123 -6.48 -23.02 9.02
N GLU A 124 -6.00 -23.95 9.83
CA GLU A 124 -4.70 -24.64 9.66
C GLU A 124 -4.55 -25.32 8.30
N GLY A 125 -5.64 -25.86 7.73
CA GLY A 125 -5.63 -26.52 6.41
C GLY A 125 -5.75 -25.58 5.21
N HIS A 126 -5.84 -24.27 5.42
CA HIS A 126 -5.95 -23.32 4.30
C HIS A 126 -4.57 -23.11 3.64
N PRO A 127 -4.46 -23.05 2.29
CA PRO A 127 -3.17 -22.86 1.62
C PRO A 127 -2.42 -21.59 2.04
N ALA A 128 -3.15 -20.55 2.42
CA ALA A 128 -2.57 -19.30 2.92
C ALA A 128 -2.24 -19.33 4.43
N HIS A 129 -2.44 -20.42 5.16
CA HIS A 129 -2.15 -20.45 6.58
C HIS A 129 -0.64 -20.33 6.85
N PRO A 130 -0.21 -19.56 7.87
CA PRO A 130 -1.01 -18.69 8.75
C PRO A 130 -1.28 -17.32 8.11
N SER A 131 -2.54 -16.89 8.09
CA SER A 131 -2.92 -15.55 7.61
C SER A 131 -4.13 -14.97 8.33
N TYR A 132 -4.26 -13.64 8.26
CA TYR A 132 -5.53 -12.97 8.52
C TYR A 132 -5.82 -11.88 7.48
N VAL A 133 -7.10 -11.63 7.23
CA VAL A 133 -7.60 -10.48 6.48
C VAL A 133 -8.43 -9.60 7.41
N LYS A 134 -8.05 -8.33 7.55
CA LYS A 134 -8.81 -7.29 8.22
C LYS A 134 -9.69 -6.59 7.19
N ARG A 135 -10.96 -6.42 7.52
CA ARG A 135 -11.90 -5.58 6.78
C ARG A 135 -12.51 -4.55 7.71
N GLU A 136 -12.55 -3.30 7.25
CA GLU A 136 -13.09 -2.18 7.99
C GLU A 136 -14.05 -1.39 7.12
N VAL A 137 -15.28 -1.24 7.58
CA VAL A 137 -16.28 -0.40 6.89
C VAL A 137 -15.96 1.05 7.21
N ILE A 138 -15.65 1.82 6.17
CA ILE A 138 -15.34 3.25 6.27
C ILE A 138 -16.26 4.05 5.35
N GLU A 139 -16.61 5.26 5.75
CA GLU A 139 -17.33 6.22 4.90
C GLU A 139 -16.34 7.28 4.41
N LYS A 140 -16.32 7.53 3.11
CA LYS A 140 -15.48 8.55 2.48
C LYS A 140 -16.27 9.26 1.39
N ASP A 141 -16.27 10.59 1.42
CA ASP A 141 -16.97 11.42 0.43
C ASP A 141 -18.46 11.02 0.23
N GLY A 142 -19.14 10.65 1.33
CA GLY A 142 -20.53 10.22 1.32
C GLY A 142 -20.79 8.83 0.72
N SER A 143 -19.74 8.05 0.47
CA SER A 143 -19.81 6.69 -0.06
C SER A 143 -19.22 5.69 0.94
N ILE A 144 -19.81 4.50 1.03
CA ILE A 144 -19.33 3.40 1.89
C ILE A 144 -18.25 2.61 1.14
N TYR A 145 -17.13 2.34 1.82
CA TYR A 145 -16.05 1.49 1.35
C TYR A 145 -15.73 0.42 2.38
N ILE A 146 -15.14 -0.69 1.93
CA ILE A 146 -14.57 -1.71 2.80
C ILE A 146 -13.06 -1.69 2.64
N ASP A 147 -12.37 -1.00 3.55
CA ASP A 147 -10.92 -1.01 3.60
C ASP A 147 -10.43 -2.41 3.97
N THR A 148 -9.50 -2.94 3.19
CA THR A 148 -9.05 -4.33 3.28
C THR A 148 -7.54 -4.37 3.39
N SER A 149 -7.05 -5.03 4.44
CA SER A 149 -5.63 -5.28 4.64
C SER A 149 -5.41 -6.71 5.09
N ALA A 150 -4.23 -7.27 4.84
CA ALA A 150 -3.92 -8.65 5.17
C ALA A 150 -2.49 -8.80 5.70
N ARG A 151 -2.31 -9.74 6.63
CA ARG A 151 -1.00 -10.32 6.94
C ARG A 151 -1.03 -11.76 6.50
N CYS A 152 -0.10 -12.13 5.61
CA CYS A 152 -0.03 -13.46 5.06
C CYS A 152 1.32 -14.11 5.28
N GLY A 153 1.30 -15.36 5.75
CA GLY A 153 2.49 -16.17 6.03
C GLY A 153 2.84 -17.18 4.94
N ALA A 154 2.11 -17.20 3.82
CA ALA A 154 2.34 -18.11 2.69
C ALA A 154 3.10 -17.43 1.53
N GLU A 155 3.34 -18.19 0.47
CA GLU A 155 3.89 -17.68 -0.79
C GLU A 155 3.01 -16.57 -1.38
N LYS A 156 3.65 -15.57 -2.00
CA LYS A 156 2.95 -14.35 -2.46
C LYS A 156 1.75 -14.66 -3.34
N SER A 157 1.87 -15.56 -4.32
CA SER A 157 0.76 -15.91 -5.22
C SER A 157 -0.43 -16.53 -4.50
N VAL A 158 -0.19 -17.26 -3.41
CA VAL A 158 -1.25 -17.84 -2.57
C VAL A 158 -1.93 -16.75 -1.74
N CYS A 159 -1.15 -15.80 -1.22
CA CYS A 159 -1.66 -14.63 -0.53
C CYS A 159 -2.49 -13.74 -1.47
N ASP A 160 -2.04 -13.55 -2.72
CA ASP A 160 -2.73 -12.70 -3.70
C ASP A 160 -4.11 -13.27 -3.98
N LYS A 161 -4.20 -14.59 -4.11
CA LYS A 161 -5.48 -15.28 -4.27
C LYS A 161 -6.40 -15.10 -3.05
N LEU A 162 -5.86 -15.23 -1.84
CA LEU A 162 -6.62 -14.98 -0.60
C LEU A 162 -7.18 -13.55 -0.58
N VAL A 163 -6.37 -12.55 -0.86
CA VAL A 163 -6.80 -11.14 -0.83
C VAL A 163 -7.82 -10.87 -1.92
N GLN A 164 -7.61 -11.39 -3.14
CA GLN A 164 -8.57 -11.27 -4.22
C GLN A 164 -9.94 -11.85 -3.86
N ASP A 165 -9.98 -13.03 -3.22
CA ASP A 165 -11.25 -13.65 -2.80
C ASP A 165 -12.03 -12.78 -1.81
N PHE A 166 -11.32 -12.05 -0.93
CA PHE A 166 -11.95 -11.09 -0.02
C PHE A 166 -12.40 -9.81 -0.72
N ILE A 167 -11.65 -9.31 -1.70
CA ILE A 167 -12.07 -8.17 -2.53
C ILE A 167 -13.37 -8.51 -3.29
N ASP A 168 -13.41 -9.69 -3.93
CA ASP A 168 -14.59 -10.14 -4.67
C ASP A 168 -15.81 -10.32 -3.74
N LEU A 169 -15.59 -10.83 -2.53
CA LEU A 169 -16.63 -10.93 -1.50
C LEU A 169 -17.13 -9.55 -1.08
N ASN A 170 -16.23 -8.58 -0.88
CA ASN A 170 -16.59 -7.23 -0.47
C ASN A 170 -17.42 -6.50 -1.53
N ASN A 171 -17.07 -6.65 -2.80
CA ASN A 171 -17.82 -6.07 -3.91
C ASN A 171 -19.26 -6.57 -3.92
N LYS A 172 -19.47 -7.88 -3.74
CA LYS A 172 -20.82 -8.47 -3.61
C LYS A 172 -21.59 -7.92 -2.42
N VAL A 173 -20.93 -7.67 -1.29
CA VAL A 173 -21.57 -7.07 -0.10
C VAL A 173 -22.00 -5.63 -0.39
N LEU A 174 -21.14 -4.82 -1.00
CA LEU A 174 -21.43 -3.43 -1.35
C LEU A 174 -22.57 -3.32 -2.37
N GLU A 175 -22.60 -4.19 -3.39
CA GLU A 175 -23.69 -4.27 -4.37
C GLU A 175 -25.04 -4.52 -3.68
N ASN A 176 -25.08 -5.43 -2.72
CA ASN A 176 -26.31 -5.73 -1.96
C ASN A 176 -26.74 -4.58 -1.05
N MET A 177 -25.81 -3.74 -0.58
CA MET A 177 -26.13 -2.57 0.26
C MET A 177 -26.69 -1.40 -0.55
N GLY A 178 -26.27 -1.24 -1.81
CA GLY A 178 -26.72 -0.16 -2.70
C GLY A 178 -28.08 -0.39 -3.37
N GLN A 179 -28.71 -1.54 -3.18
CA GLN A 179 -30.00 -1.91 -3.79
C GLN A 179 -31.23 -1.61 -2.91
N ASN A 180 -31.06 -0.88 -1.80
CA ASN A 180 -32.12 -0.56 -0.84
C ASN A 180 -32.44 0.94 -0.80
#